data_AF-A0A1Y2K6S4-F1
#
_entry.id   AF-A0A1Y2K6S4-F1
#
_cell.length_a   1.000
_cell.length_b   1.000
_cell.length_c   1.000
_cell.angle_alpha   90.00
_cell.angle_beta   90.00
_cell.angle_gamma   90.00
#
_symmetry.space_group_name_H-M   'P 1'
#
loop_
_entity.id
_entity.type
_entity.pdbx_description
1 polymer ?
#
loop_
_entity_poly.entity_id
_entity_poly.type
_entity_poly.pdbx_seq_one_letter_code
_entity_poly.pdbx_strand_id
1 'polypeptide(L)'
;MNASAANALLKTLEEPPAQSLLILITQRPGLLLPTIRSRCQQVTFSALEPAEIDAILHTHGVEETTVRASAAAAARGQVQRALDLCDGDALAKREGFIQQLQRLPEASLGAVCQFAEQWAEKSAFPIALDTLQGWLGDRIHANVTEKLQDRRADESNPQNVHAARLWLAHLQWFENISAQATVYNLNKQLTLETILIRTARVMRQAS
;
A
#
# COMPACT_ATOMS: atom_id res chain seq x y z
N MET A 1 -13.73 11.97 -14.39
CA MET A 1 -14.07 12.51 -15.73
C MET A 1 -15.48 13.04 -15.66
N ASN A 2 -15.76 14.23 -16.18
CA ASN A 2 -17.14 14.73 -16.27
C ASN A 2 -17.82 14.17 -17.54
N ALA A 3 -19.14 14.28 -17.64
CA ALA A 3 -19.90 13.71 -18.75
C ALA A 3 -19.50 14.30 -20.12
N SER A 4 -19.24 15.60 -20.18
CA SER A 4 -18.84 16.29 -21.42
C SER A 4 -17.50 15.76 -21.96
N ALA A 5 -16.50 15.59 -21.10
CA ALA A 5 -15.21 15.01 -21.49
C ALA A 5 -15.34 13.56 -21.96
N ALA A 6 -16.23 12.78 -21.33
CA ALA A 6 -16.47 11.40 -21.71
C ALA A 6 -17.06 11.27 -23.13
N ASN A 7 -18.03 12.13 -23.46
CA ASN A 7 -18.67 12.13 -24.78
C ASN A 7 -17.72 12.62 -25.88
N ALA A 8 -16.89 13.63 -25.59
CA ALA A 8 -15.87 14.09 -26.53
C ALA A 8 -14.86 12.97 -26.83
N LEU A 9 -14.37 12.28 -25.78
CA LEU A 9 -13.46 11.14 -25.94
C LEU A 9 -14.09 9.99 -26.73
N LEU A 10 -15.37 9.69 -26.52
CA LEU A 10 -16.07 8.66 -27.29
C LEU A 10 -16.05 8.94 -28.79
N LYS A 11 -16.31 10.20 -29.18
CA LYS A 11 -16.25 10.60 -30.60
C LYS A 11 -14.85 10.38 -31.17
N THR A 12 -13.80 10.73 -30.43
CA THR A 12 -12.41 10.51 -30.83
C THR A 12 -12.01 9.03 -30.87
N LEU A 13 -12.60 8.18 -30.02
CA LEU A 13 -12.37 6.73 -30.05
C LEU A 13 -13.09 6.04 -31.22
N GLU A 14 -14.26 6.56 -31.62
CA GLU A 14 -15.04 6.05 -32.76
C GLU A 14 -14.45 6.46 -34.10
N GLU A 15 -14.01 7.70 -34.20
CA GLU A 15 -13.44 8.30 -35.41
C GLU A 15 -12.06 8.88 -35.09
N PRO A 16 -11.04 8.03 -34.83
CA PRO A 16 -9.71 8.51 -34.50
C PRO A 16 -9.10 9.25 -35.70
N PRO A 17 -8.32 10.31 -35.46
CA PRO A 17 -7.56 10.96 -36.52
C PRO A 17 -6.68 9.95 -37.28
N ALA A 18 -6.49 10.19 -38.58
CA ALA A 18 -5.61 9.35 -39.39
C ALA A 18 -4.21 9.27 -38.75
N GLN A 19 -3.63 8.06 -38.73
CA GLN A 19 -2.31 7.79 -38.16
C GLN A 19 -2.16 8.12 -36.67
N SER A 20 -3.23 7.99 -35.88
CA SER A 20 -3.18 8.18 -34.42
C SER A 20 -3.24 6.85 -33.65
N LEU A 21 -2.54 6.81 -32.51
CA LEU A 21 -2.65 5.77 -31.48
C LEU A 21 -3.10 6.42 -30.18
N LEU A 22 -4.24 5.98 -29.65
CA LEU A 22 -4.79 6.47 -28.39
C LEU A 22 -4.47 5.47 -27.29
N ILE A 23 -3.76 5.92 -26.26
CA ILE A 23 -3.44 5.11 -25.07
C ILE A 23 -4.20 5.70 -23.89
N LEU A 24 -5.12 4.91 -23.32
CA LEU A 24 -5.88 5.28 -22.14
C LEU A 24 -5.33 4.54 -20.91
N ILE A 25 -4.90 5.31 -19.90
CA ILE A 25 -4.38 4.78 -18.64
C ILE A 25 -5.41 5.02 -17.54
N THR A 26 -5.77 3.97 -16.79
CA THR A 26 -6.68 4.06 -15.65
C THR A 26 -6.28 3.08 -14.55
N GLN A 27 -6.43 3.50 -13.29
CA GLN A 27 -6.30 2.61 -12.12
C GLN A 27 -7.64 1.97 -11.72
N ARG A 28 -8.76 2.45 -12.28
CA ARG A 28 -10.12 2.03 -11.91
C ARG A 28 -10.96 1.80 -13.17
N PRO A 29 -10.70 0.71 -13.92
CA PRO A 29 -11.41 0.44 -15.17
C PRO A 29 -12.94 0.31 -14.98
N GLY A 30 -13.39 -0.13 -13.80
CA GLY A 30 -14.82 -0.19 -13.46
C GLY A 30 -15.54 1.17 -13.38
N LEU A 31 -14.80 2.28 -13.27
CA LEU A 31 -15.37 3.63 -13.31
C LEU A 31 -15.44 4.23 -14.72
N LEU A 32 -14.91 3.52 -15.73
CA LEU A 32 -15.06 3.94 -17.12
C LEU A 32 -16.43 3.53 -17.64
N LEU A 33 -17.00 4.38 -18.50
CA LEU A 33 -18.26 4.06 -19.18
C LEU A 33 -18.08 2.76 -20.00
N PRO A 34 -19.07 1.84 -19.98
CA PRO A 34 -19.02 0.62 -20.78
C PRO A 34 -18.74 0.88 -22.27
N THR A 35 -19.22 2.00 -22.81
CA THR A 35 -19.05 2.44 -24.20
C THR A 35 -17.62 2.85 -24.56
N ILE A 36 -16.83 3.31 -23.59
CA ILE A 36 -15.39 3.57 -23.74
C ILE A 36 -14.66 2.22 -23.70
N ARG A 37 -14.99 1.38 -22.72
CA ARG A 37 -14.34 0.06 -22.54
C ARG A 37 -14.52 -0.86 -23.74
N SER A 38 -15.67 -0.82 -24.41
CA SER A 38 -15.94 -1.64 -25.60
C SER A 38 -15.15 -1.22 -26.84
N ARG A 39 -14.56 -0.03 -26.84
CA ARG A 39 -13.80 0.56 -27.96
C ARG A 39 -12.29 0.60 -27.72
N CYS A 40 -11.84 0.09 -26.58
CA CYS A 40 -10.42 -0.01 -26.25
C CYS A 40 -10.02 -1.48 -26.14
N GLN A 41 -8.85 -1.82 -26.68
CA GLN A 41 -8.19 -3.07 -26.33
C GLN A 41 -7.70 -2.99 -24.88
N GLN A 42 -8.10 -3.96 -24.06
CA GLN A 42 -7.68 -4.00 -22.66
C GLN A 42 -6.31 -4.67 -22.55
N VAL A 43 -5.35 -3.93 -22.02
CA VAL A 43 -4.04 -4.45 -21.62
C VAL A 43 -3.95 -4.29 -20.11
N THR A 44 -3.92 -5.40 -19.39
CA THR A 44 -3.82 -5.40 -17.92
C THR A 44 -2.35 -5.49 -17.53
N PHE A 45 -1.91 -4.55 -16.70
CA PHE A 45 -0.61 -4.62 -16.04
C PHE A 45 -0.80 -5.23 -14.66
N SER A 46 -0.17 -6.38 -14.44
CA SER A 46 -0.14 -7.03 -13.13
C SER A 46 1.02 -6.48 -12.30
N ALA A 47 0.90 -6.60 -10.98
CA ALA A 47 2.03 -6.36 -10.08
C ALA A 47 3.17 -7.32 -10.42
N LEU A 48 4.41 -6.81 -10.39
CA LEU A 48 5.60 -7.64 -10.59
C LEU A 48 5.87 -8.51 -9.36
N GLU A 49 6.32 -9.72 -9.60
CA GLU A 49 6.80 -10.61 -8.54
C GLU A 49 8.14 -10.10 -7.98
N PRO A 50 8.47 -10.38 -6.71
CA PRO A 50 9.73 -9.93 -6.11
C PRO A 50 10.98 -10.35 -6.91
N ALA A 51 10.97 -11.52 -7.54
CA ALA A 51 12.08 -11.99 -8.38
C ALA A 51 12.27 -11.13 -9.65
N GLU A 52 11.18 -10.66 -10.25
CA GLU A 52 11.24 -9.77 -11.41
C GLU A 52 11.79 -8.39 -11.00
N ILE A 53 11.37 -7.89 -9.84
CA ILE A 53 11.87 -6.63 -9.30
C ILE A 53 13.36 -6.73 -8.95
N ASP A 54 13.82 -7.81 -8.32
CA ASP A 54 15.25 -8.04 -8.02
C ASP A 54 16.09 -7.99 -9.31
N ALA A 55 15.65 -8.65 -10.38
CA ALA A 55 16.35 -8.63 -11.66
C ALA A 55 16.39 -7.22 -12.29
N ILE A 56 15.30 -6.46 -12.17
CA ILE A 56 15.27 -5.06 -12.63
C ILE A 56 16.21 -4.20 -11.80
N LEU A 57 16.20 -4.33 -10.47
CA LEU A 57 17.10 -3.59 -9.58
C LEU A 57 18.58 -3.87 -9.89
N HIS A 58 18.93 -5.12 -10.19
CA HIS A 58 20.27 -5.48 -10.65
C HIS A 58 20.63 -4.75 -11.95
N THR A 59 19.70 -4.67 -12.90
CA THR A 59 19.91 -3.93 -14.17
C THR A 59 20.08 -2.42 -13.95
N HIS A 60 19.52 -1.89 -12.85
CA HIS A 60 19.69 -0.50 -12.43
C HIS A 60 20.96 -0.24 -11.59
N GLY A 61 21.85 -1.23 -11.42
CA GLY A 61 23.15 -1.08 -10.75
C GLY A 61 23.12 -1.22 -9.23
N VAL A 62 22.04 -1.76 -8.66
CA VAL A 62 22.02 -2.13 -7.24
C VAL A 62 22.73 -3.46 -7.08
N GLU A 63 24.02 -3.46 -6.76
CA GLU A 63 24.85 -4.68 -6.74
C GLU A 63 24.60 -5.58 -5.52
N GLU A 64 24.26 -5.00 -4.38
CA GLU A 64 24.10 -5.74 -3.13
C GLU A 64 22.82 -6.59 -3.12
N THR A 65 22.98 -7.92 -3.19
CA THR A 65 21.88 -8.89 -3.26
C THR A 65 20.93 -8.82 -2.06
N THR A 66 21.45 -8.61 -0.85
CA THR A 66 20.65 -8.48 0.38
C THR A 66 19.75 -7.25 0.35
N VAL A 67 20.28 -6.11 -0.12
CA VAL A 67 19.53 -4.86 -0.31
C VAL A 67 18.46 -5.05 -1.38
N ARG A 68 18.81 -5.60 -2.56
CA ARG A 68 17.82 -5.84 -3.63
C ARG A 68 16.69 -6.74 -3.19
N ALA A 69 17.00 -7.89 -2.57
CA ALA A 69 15.98 -8.83 -2.11
C ALA A 69 15.02 -8.20 -1.09
N SER A 70 15.56 -7.41 -0.15
CA SER A 70 14.75 -6.71 0.84
C SER A 70 13.87 -5.62 0.22
N ALA A 71 14.44 -4.81 -0.68
CA ALA A 71 13.70 -3.79 -1.43
C ALA A 71 12.60 -4.41 -2.30
N ALA A 72 12.92 -5.47 -3.04
CA ALA A 72 11.98 -6.18 -3.91
C ALA A 72 10.80 -6.78 -3.14
N ALA A 73 11.06 -7.42 -1.99
CA ALA A 73 10.01 -7.93 -1.12
C ALA A 73 9.11 -6.80 -0.57
N ALA A 74 9.70 -5.65 -0.25
CA ALA A 74 8.98 -4.49 0.25
C ALA A 74 8.31 -3.64 -0.86
N ALA A 75 8.56 -3.94 -2.14
CA ALA A 75 8.20 -3.10 -3.28
C ALA A 75 6.73 -3.23 -3.73
N ARG A 76 5.97 -4.21 -3.25
CA ARG A 76 4.53 -4.37 -3.59
C ARG A 76 4.26 -4.29 -5.10
N GLY A 77 5.13 -4.89 -5.92
CA GLY A 77 5.00 -4.87 -7.39
C GLY A 77 5.49 -3.60 -8.09
N GLN A 78 6.02 -2.61 -7.36
CA GLN A 78 6.39 -1.30 -7.90
C GLN A 78 7.91 -1.13 -7.98
N VAL A 79 8.45 -1.10 -9.21
CA VAL A 79 9.90 -0.93 -9.45
C VAL A 79 10.43 0.36 -8.83
N GLN A 80 9.77 1.49 -9.07
CA GLN A 80 10.24 2.79 -8.59
C GLN A 80 10.39 2.80 -7.08
N ARG A 81 9.41 2.25 -6.37
CA ARG A 81 9.46 2.11 -4.91
C ARG A 81 10.62 1.24 -4.46
N ALA A 82 10.92 0.17 -5.18
CA ALA A 82 12.07 -0.68 -4.88
C ALA A 82 13.38 0.13 -5.00
N LEU A 83 13.51 0.94 -6.05
CA LEU A 83 14.65 1.86 -6.23
C LEU A 83 14.72 2.89 -5.10
N ASP A 84 13.58 3.49 -4.72
CA ASP A 84 13.51 4.47 -3.62
C ASP A 84 13.92 3.84 -2.27
N LEU A 85 13.64 2.56 -2.05
CA LEU A 85 14.07 1.82 -0.86
C LEU A 85 15.58 1.54 -0.86
N CYS A 86 16.16 1.30 -2.03
CA CYS A 86 17.60 1.12 -2.19
C CYS A 86 18.39 2.42 -2.00
N ASP A 87 17.74 3.58 -2.02
CA ASP A 87 18.40 4.87 -1.87
C ASP A 87 18.63 5.25 -0.41
N GLY A 88 19.83 5.75 -0.11
CA GLY A 88 20.24 6.22 1.21
C GLY A 88 20.00 5.22 2.34
N ASP A 89 19.27 5.65 3.36
CA ASP A 89 18.96 4.88 4.57
C ASP A 89 17.49 4.38 4.62
N ALA A 90 16.77 4.41 3.49
CA ALA A 90 15.33 4.13 3.45
C ALA A 90 14.99 2.72 3.94
N LEU A 91 15.73 1.69 3.52
CA LEU A 91 15.57 0.33 4.04
C LEU A 91 15.85 0.22 5.54
N ALA A 92 16.91 0.87 6.03
CA ALA A 92 17.26 0.86 7.45
C ALA A 92 16.17 1.55 8.30
N LYS A 93 15.63 2.68 7.81
CA LYS A 93 14.49 3.37 8.42
C LYS A 93 13.26 2.47 8.45
N ARG A 94 12.91 1.86 7.32
CA ARG A 94 11.78 0.91 7.25
C ARG A 94 11.92 -0.19 8.31
N GLU A 95 13.09 -0.80 8.40
CA GLU A 95 13.36 -1.86 9.38
C GLU A 95 13.25 -1.35 10.82
N GLY A 96 13.84 -0.19 11.12
CA GLY A 96 13.71 0.45 12.44
C GLY A 96 12.26 0.76 12.84
N PHE A 97 11.44 1.22 11.89
CA PHE A 97 10.01 1.44 12.11
C PHE A 97 9.28 0.15 12.43
N ILE A 98 9.53 -0.93 11.67
CA ILE A 98 8.91 -2.24 11.90
C ILE A 98 9.28 -2.79 13.29
N GLN A 99 10.54 -2.67 13.71
CA GLN A 99 10.99 -3.13 15.02
C GLN A 99 10.32 -2.38 16.17
N GLN A 100 10.05 -1.08 16.03
CA GLN A 100 9.27 -0.32 17.01
C GLN A 100 7.78 -0.71 16.97
N LEU A 101 7.22 -0.89 15.77
CA LEU A 101 5.83 -1.29 15.56
C LEU A 101 5.51 -2.65 16.20
N GLN A 102 6.45 -3.60 16.18
CA GLN A 102 6.27 -4.92 16.80
C GLN A 102 6.11 -4.84 18.33
N ARG A 103 6.69 -3.82 18.99
CA ARG A 103 6.63 -3.62 20.45
C ARG A 103 5.39 -2.84 20.89
N LEU A 104 4.59 -2.36 19.92
CA LEU A 104 3.45 -1.48 20.16
C LEU A 104 2.35 -2.05 21.08
N PRO A 105 2.02 -3.37 21.08
CA PRO A 105 0.97 -3.91 21.94
C PRO A 105 1.22 -3.74 23.44
N GLU A 106 2.50 -3.73 23.83
CA GLU A 106 2.96 -3.63 25.22
C GLU A 106 3.42 -2.21 25.58
N ALA A 107 3.46 -1.30 24.60
CA ALA A 107 3.94 0.05 24.78
C ALA A 107 3.01 0.89 25.68
N SER A 108 3.59 1.68 26.58
CA SER A 108 2.86 2.71 27.32
C SER A 108 2.44 3.85 26.39
N LEU A 109 1.45 4.64 26.79
CA LEU A 109 1.01 5.79 25.98
C LEU A 109 2.16 6.78 25.70
N GLY A 110 3.03 7.02 26.69
CA GLY A 110 4.21 7.87 26.52
C GLY A 110 5.20 7.32 25.49
N ALA A 111 5.42 6.00 25.46
CA ALA A 111 6.26 5.36 24.45
C ALA A 111 5.66 5.47 23.04
N VAL A 112 4.33 5.39 22.92
CA VAL A 112 3.65 5.59 21.63
C VAL A 112 3.77 7.04 21.14
N CYS A 113 3.63 8.03 22.03
CA CYS A 113 3.84 9.44 21.68
C CYS A 113 5.28 9.72 21.24
N GLN A 114 6.27 9.17 21.95
CA GLN A 114 7.68 9.30 21.57
C GLN A 114 7.97 8.63 20.21
N PHE A 115 7.39 7.46 19.96
CA PHE A 115 7.47 6.80 18.67
C PHE A 115 6.86 7.68 17.56
N ALA A 116 5.68 8.25 17.79
CA ALA A 116 5.06 9.15 16.81
C ALA A 116 5.89 10.41 16.54
N GLU A 117 6.45 11.04 17.58
CA GLU A 117 7.30 12.23 17.47
C GLU A 117 8.56 11.94 16.63
N GLN A 118 9.24 10.82 16.91
CA GLN A 118 10.44 10.41 16.17
C GLN A 118 10.17 10.28 14.66
N TRP A 119 8.99 9.79 14.28
CA TRP A 119 8.65 9.54 12.87
C TRP A 119 7.80 10.64 12.24
N ALA A 120 7.48 11.71 12.98
CA ALA A 120 6.75 12.87 12.46
C ALA A 120 7.64 13.79 11.60
N GLU A 121 8.96 13.59 11.65
CA GLU A 121 9.94 14.36 10.88
C GLU A 121 9.66 14.31 9.37
N LYS A 122 10.04 15.37 8.64
CA LYS A 122 9.66 15.55 7.22
C LYS A 122 10.13 14.40 6.33
N SER A 123 11.34 13.88 6.55
CA SER A 123 11.92 12.80 5.75
C SER A 123 11.41 11.41 6.18
N ALA A 124 11.11 11.23 7.46
CA ALA A 124 10.72 9.94 8.06
C ALA A 124 9.22 9.65 7.92
N PHE A 125 8.38 10.68 7.95
CA PHE A 125 6.91 10.53 7.94
C PHE A 125 6.37 9.78 6.71
N PRO A 126 6.81 10.06 5.47
CA PRO A 126 6.37 9.28 4.31
C PRO A 126 6.76 7.81 4.43
N ILE A 127 7.98 7.52 4.90
CA ILE A 127 8.48 6.15 5.11
C ILE A 127 7.64 5.43 6.18
N ALA A 128 7.27 6.12 7.26
CA ALA A 128 6.43 5.57 8.32
C ALA A 128 5.05 5.16 7.83
N LEU A 129 4.33 6.06 7.15
CA LEU A 129 3.01 5.76 6.59
C LEU A 129 3.08 4.63 5.58
N ASP A 130 4.08 4.68 4.71
CA ASP A 130 4.25 3.69 3.68
C ASP A 130 4.59 2.29 4.23
N THR A 131 5.49 2.23 5.20
CA THR A 131 5.87 1.01 5.92
C THR A 131 4.66 0.43 6.65
N LEU A 132 3.88 1.27 7.31
CA LEU A 132 2.68 0.84 8.02
C LEU A 132 1.61 0.32 7.05
N GLN A 133 1.42 0.95 5.90
CA GLN A 133 0.49 0.45 4.88
C GLN A 133 0.89 -0.94 4.39
N GLY A 134 2.18 -1.15 4.10
CA GLY A 134 2.71 -2.47 3.73
C GLY A 134 2.48 -3.50 4.83
N TRP A 135 2.87 -3.16 6.06
CA TRP A 135 2.71 -4.04 7.21
C TRP A 135 1.26 -4.43 7.49
N LEU A 136 0.31 -3.48 7.37
CA LEU A 136 -1.12 -3.76 7.50
C LEU A 136 -1.64 -4.68 6.39
N GLY A 137 -1.16 -4.48 5.16
CA GLY A 137 -1.45 -5.35 4.03
C GLY A 137 -0.98 -6.79 4.28
N ASP A 138 0.26 -6.95 4.74
CA ASP A 138 0.85 -8.26 5.07
C ASP A 138 0.05 -8.97 6.18
N ARG A 139 -0.42 -8.23 7.19
CA ARG A 139 -1.28 -8.79 8.26
C ARG A 139 -2.62 -9.28 7.72
N ILE A 140 -3.25 -8.56 6.82
CA ILE A 140 -4.51 -8.99 6.19
C ILE A 140 -4.25 -10.21 5.33
N HIS A 141 -3.20 -10.19 4.50
CA HIS A 141 -2.85 -11.31 3.64
C HIS A 141 -2.54 -12.56 4.47
N ALA A 142 -1.73 -12.48 5.53
CA ALA A 142 -1.47 -13.62 6.41
C ALA A 142 -2.78 -14.20 7.01
N ASN A 143 -3.66 -13.33 7.51
CA ASN A 143 -4.96 -13.75 8.06
C ASN A 143 -5.89 -14.42 7.04
N VAL A 144 -5.76 -14.08 5.75
CA VAL A 144 -6.58 -14.63 4.66
C VAL A 144 -5.93 -15.90 4.06
N THR A 145 -4.62 -15.88 3.82
CA THR A 145 -3.90 -16.88 3.03
C THR A 145 -3.48 -18.11 3.84
N GLU A 146 -3.05 -17.95 5.10
CA GLU A 146 -2.82 -19.10 6.00
C GLU A 146 -4.09 -19.95 6.16
N LYS A 147 -5.27 -19.33 6.02
CA LYS A 147 -6.58 -19.98 6.23
C LYS A 147 -7.20 -20.56 4.96
N LEU A 148 -6.79 -20.10 3.77
CA LEU A 148 -7.16 -20.74 2.50
C LEU A 148 -6.39 -22.04 2.25
N GLN A 149 -5.18 -22.18 2.81
CA GLN A 149 -4.46 -23.46 2.83
C GLN A 149 -5.11 -24.44 3.81
N ASP A 150 -5.68 -23.93 4.89
CA ASP A 150 -6.45 -24.70 5.88
C ASP A 150 -7.91 -24.89 5.47
N ARG A 151 -8.16 -25.29 4.21
CA ARG A 151 -9.50 -25.59 3.63
C ARG A 151 -10.30 -26.70 4.35
N ARG A 152 -9.82 -27.17 5.51
CA ARG A 152 -10.55 -28.03 6.46
C ARG A 152 -10.82 -27.36 7.81
N ALA A 153 -10.17 -26.25 8.15
CA ALA A 153 -10.45 -25.47 9.35
C ALA A 153 -11.52 -24.40 9.08
N ASP A 154 -12.75 -24.87 9.01
CA ASP A 154 -13.95 -24.19 9.49
C ASP A 154 -14.09 -22.69 9.13
N GLU A 155 -14.67 -22.41 7.96
CA GLU A 155 -15.22 -21.09 7.57
C GLU A 155 -16.22 -20.53 8.62
N SER A 156 -16.64 -21.36 9.58
CA SER A 156 -17.60 -21.05 10.63
C SER A 156 -16.99 -20.42 11.89
N ASN A 157 -15.66 -20.36 12.08
CA ASN A 157 -15.10 -19.82 13.32
C ASN A 157 -15.32 -18.29 13.43
N PRO A 158 -16.20 -17.81 14.33
CA PRO A 158 -16.58 -16.40 14.39
C PRO A 158 -15.41 -15.48 14.78
N GLN A 159 -14.44 -16.00 15.53
CA GLN A 159 -13.27 -15.24 15.99
C GLN A 159 -12.33 -14.89 14.82
N ASN A 160 -12.17 -15.81 13.87
CA ASN A 160 -11.34 -15.62 12.68
C ASN A 160 -11.92 -14.55 11.75
N VAL A 161 -13.23 -14.60 11.55
CA VAL A 161 -13.96 -13.59 10.76
C VAL A 161 -13.91 -12.22 11.45
N HIS A 162 -13.98 -12.20 12.78
CA HIS A 162 -13.88 -10.96 13.55
C HIS A 162 -12.51 -10.28 13.41
N ALA A 163 -11.41 -11.02 13.61
CA ALA A 163 -10.05 -10.49 13.48
C ALA A 163 -9.77 -9.92 12.08
N ALA A 164 -10.14 -10.66 11.02
CA ALA A 164 -9.98 -10.19 9.64
C ALA A 164 -10.78 -8.90 9.36
N ARG A 165 -12.02 -8.81 9.88
CA ARG A 165 -12.84 -7.59 9.76
C ARG A 165 -12.24 -6.41 10.52
N LEU A 166 -11.68 -6.63 11.71
CA LEU A 166 -10.99 -5.58 12.47
C LEU A 166 -9.80 -5.02 11.69
N TRP A 167 -8.95 -5.90 11.14
CA TRP A 167 -7.79 -5.49 10.34
C TRP A 167 -8.21 -4.75 9.07
N LEU A 168 -9.21 -5.24 8.34
CA LEU A 168 -9.73 -4.59 7.13
C LEU A 168 -10.31 -3.20 7.44
N ALA A 169 -11.13 -3.10 8.49
CA ALA A 169 -11.70 -1.82 8.92
C ALA A 169 -10.62 -0.84 9.38
N HIS A 170 -9.53 -1.34 9.98
CA HIS A 170 -8.39 -0.53 10.35
C HIS A 170 -7.60 -0.04 9.13
N LEU A 171 -7.34 -0.90 8.14
CA LEU A 171 -6.68 -0.50 6.89
C LEU A 171 -7.47 0.58 6.16
N GLN A 172 -8.78 0.40 5.99
CA GLN A 172 -9.64 1.40 5.34
C GLN A 172 -9.62 2.74 6.07
N TRP A 173 -9.67 2.73 7.40
CA TRP A 173 -9.54 3.95 8.18
C TRP A 173 -8.15 4.59 8.03
N PHE A 174 -7.10 3.78 8.08
CA PHE A 174 -5.72 4.24 7.90
C PHE A 174 -5.49 4.90 6.55
N GLU A 175 -6.02 4.32 5.46
CA GLU A 175 -5.93 4.90 4.12
C GLU A 175 -6.64 6.25 4.04
N ASN A 176 -7.82 6.36 4.65
CA ASN A 176 -8.58 7.62 4.69
C ASN A 176 -7.85 8.72 5.47
N ILE A 177 -7.37 8.44 6.68
CA ILE A 177 -6.66 9.45 7.48
C ILE A 177 -5.32 9.84 6.86
N SER A 178 -4.60 8.89 6.24
CA SER A 178 -3.32 9.17 5.55
C SER A 178 -3.52 10.04 4.31
N ALA A 179 -4.58 9.78 3.53
CA ALA A 179 -4.96 10.62 2.40
C ALA A 179 -5.32 12.03 2.86
N GLN A 180 -6.11 12.16 3.93
CA GLN A 180 -6.48 13.46 4.50
C GLN A 180 -5.26 14.21 5.05
N ALA A 181 -4.34 13.54 5.73
CA ALA A 181 -3.12 14.15 6.26
C ALA A 181 -2.27 14.79 5.15
N THR A 182 -2.22 14.14 4.00
CA THR A 182 -1.49 14.64 2.83
C THR A 182 -2.21 15.81 2.16
N VAL A 183 -3.53 15.74 2.01
CA VAL A 183 -4.34 16.78 1.35
C VAL A 183 -4.46 18.05 2.20
N TYR A 184 -4.69 17.88 3.50
CA TYR A 184 -4.96 18.99 4.42
C TYR A 184 -3.74 19.44 5.23
N ASN A 185 -2.55 18.88 4.94
CA ASN A 185 -1.30 19.15 5.67
C ASN A 185 -1.50 19.06 7.21
N LEU A 186 -2.16 17.99 7.65
CA LEU A 186 -2.45 17.77 9.08
C LEU A 186 -1.14 17.69 9.88
N ASN A 187 -1.24 17.95 11.18
CA ASN A 187 -0.10 17.80 12.08
C ASN A 187 0.38 16.33 12.04
N LYS A 188 1.60 16.12 11.56
CA LYS A 188 2.21 14.80 11.33
C LYS A 188 2.33 13.97 12.59
N GLN A 189 2.74 14.60 13.69
CA GLN A 189 2.89 13.93 14.99
C GLN A 189 1.53 13.45 15.49
N LEU A 190 0.54 14.35 15.56
CA LEU A 190 -0.81 13.99 16.02
C LEU A 190 -1.46 12.90 15.13
N THR A 191 -1.18 12.96 13.82
CA THR A 191 -1.64 11.95 12.87
C THR A 191 -1.03 10.59 13.20
N LEU A 192 0.30 10.52 13.39
CA LEU A 192 0.97 9.27 13.77
C LEU A 192 0.54 8.75 15.14
N GLU A 193 0.38 9.62 16.14
CA GLU A 193 -0.12 9.22 17.47
C GLU A 193 -1.49 8.53 17.34
N THR A 194 -2.41 9.16 16.61
CA THR A 194 -3.75 8.64 16.38
C THR A 194 -3.70 7.28 15.68
N ILE A 195 -2.86 7.15 14.65
CA ILE A 195 -2.68 5.91 13.89
C ILE A 195 -2.07 4.80 14.76
N LEU A 196 -1.00 5.09 15.49
CA LEU A 196 -0.29 4.11 16.31
C LEU A 196 -1.13 3.65 17.50
N ILE A 197 -1.80 4.56 18.22
CA ILE A 197 -2.70 4.20 19.32
C ILE A 197 -3.80 3.25 18.85
N ARG A 198 -4.42 3.55 17.71
CA ARG A 198 -5.46 2.69 17.14
C ARG A 198 -4.89 1.36 16.67
N THR A 199 -3.71 1.35 16.05
CA THR A 199 -3.01 0.13 15.63
C THR A 199 -2.72 -0.77 16.84
N ALA A 200 -2.20 -0.22 17.93
CA ALA A 200 -1.94 -0.96 19.17
C ALA A 200 -3.19 -1.60 19.76
N ARG A 201 -4.34 -0.90 19.67
CA ARG A 201 -5.64 -1.43 20.10
C ARG A 201 -6.09 -2.59 19.23
N VAL A 202 -6.00 -2.46 17.90
CA VAL A 202 -6.37 -3.53 16.96
C VAL A 202 -5.48 -4.76 17.16
N MET A 203 -4.17 -4.57 17.36
CA MET A 203 -3.24 -5.66 17.65
C MET A 203 -3.65 -6.48 18.87
N ARG A 204 -4.08 -5.81 19.97
CA ARG A 204 -4.54 -6.47 21.20
C ARG A 204 -5.92 -7.13 21.10
N GLN A 205 -6.74 -6.70 20.15
CA GLN A 205 -8.10 -7.23 19.95
C GLN A 205 -8.14 -8.37 18.92
N ALA A 206 -7.16 -8.42 18.03
CA ALA A 206 -7.06 -9.41 16.96
C ALA A 206 -6.04 -10.53 17.25
N SER A 207 -5.28 -10.42 18.34
CA SER A 207 -4.47 -11.49 18.95
C SER A 207 -5.35 -12.45 19.74
#